data_AF-J7L8R7-F1
#
_entry.id   AF-J7L8R7-F1
#
_cell.length_a   1.000
_cell.length_b   1.000
_cell.length_c   1.000
_cell.angle_alpha   90.00
_cell.angle_beta   90.00
_cell.angle_gamma   90.00
#
_symmetry.space_group_name_H-M   'P 1'
#
loop_
_entity.id
_entity.type
_entity.pdbx_description
1 polymer ?
#
loop_
_entity_poly.entity_id
_entity_poly.type
_entity_poly.pdbx_seq_one_letter_code
_entity_poly.pdbx_strand_id
1 'polypeptide(L)'
;MGELLDEITHTGHISTWTPVVYEPETRAFGGTEAMAAAHALFCADTRHLMEFLAAAEGGPDRRKEVSLLLCHTLMRAAGLDRYEQGDVWDRVASTRPLHTAGPPPEKVHHKVHRLLSVDPGPRAAHFAPSGAFAGFALWAQAFQDCGHELADLHTRGRLERGLRAVLAHHVIFCWNRLGLSAPVQAVLSHTAARIIFDPETVNL
;
A
#
# COMPACT_ATOMS: atom_id res chain seq x y z
N MET A 1 -25.94 -15.76 6.61
CA MET A 1 -24.80 -15.63 5.67
C MET A 1 -24.88 -16.70 4.58
N GLY A 2 -25.01 -17.99 4.92
CA GLY A 2 -25.23 -19.05 3.91
C GLY A 2 -26.41 -18.76 2.97
N GLU A 3 -27.58 -18.43 3.52
CA GLU A 3 -28.78 -18.10 2.71
C GLU A 3 -28.57 -16.94 1.72
N LEU A 4 -27.85 -15.89 2.13
CA LEU A 4 -27.50 -14.77 1.23
C LEU A 4 -26.57 -15.22 0.11
N LEU A 5 -25.56 -16.04 0.43
CA LEU A 5 -24.61 -16.57 -0.55
C LEU A 5 -25.28 -17.54 -1.53
N ASP A 6 -26.27 -18.31 -1.07
CA ASP A 6 -27.11 -19.17 -1.90
C ASP A 6 -27.97 -18.34 -2.86
N GLU A 7 -28.57 -17.25 -2.37
CA GLU A 7 -29.36 -16.32 -3.20
C GLU A 7 -28.51 -15.71 -4.34
N ILE A 8 -27.34 -15.15 -4.03
CA ILE A 8 -26.48 -14.54 -5.05
C ILE A 8 -25.87 -15.57 -6.02
N THR A 9 -25.77 -16.84 -5.61
CA THR A 9 -25.41 -17.94 -6.51
C THR A 9 -26.57 -18.26 -7.44
N HIS A 10 -27.80 -18.33 -6.91
CA HIS A 10 -29.02 -18.57 -7.67
C HIS A 10 -29.29 -17.47 -8.70
N THR A 11 -29.05 -16.20 -8.35
CA THR A 11 -29.21 -15.06 -9.26
C THR A 11 -28.02 -14.88 -10.23
N GLY A 12 -27.00 -15.73 -10.15
CA GLY A 12 -25.89 -15.79 -11.11
C GLY A 12 -24.82 -14.70 -10.92
N HIS A 13 -24.78 -14.02 -9.78
CA HIS A 13 -23.73 -13.05 -9.48
C HIS A 13 -22.38 -13.72 -9.13
N ILE A 14 -22.42 -14.92 -8.56
CA ILE A 14 -21.25 -15.77 -8.32
C ILE A 14 -21.55 -17.20 -8.77
N SER A 15 -20.52 -18.00 -9.05
CA SER A 15 -20.69 -19.39 -9.49
C SER A 15 -20.92 -20.39 -8.36
N THR A 16 -20.29 -20.18 -7.20
CA THR A 16 -20.42 -21.02 -6.00
C THR A 16 -19.75 -20.34 -4.80
N TRP A 17 -19.96 -20.86 -3.59
CA TRP A 17 -19.26 -20.44 -2.38
C TRP A 17 -18.87 -21.66 -1.52
N THR A 18 -17.83 -21.50 -0.69
CA THR A 18 -17.36 -22.56 0.20
C THR A 18 -16.83 -21.95 1.50
N PRO A 19 -17.25 -22.43 2.68
CA PRO A 19 -16.69 -21.97 3.94
C PRO A 19 -15.25 -22.48 4.13
N VAL A 20 -14.36 -21.61 4.60
CA VAL A 20 -12.96 -21.95 4.91
C VAL A 20 -12.57 -21.41 6.29
N VAL A 21 -11.56 -22.01 6.92
CA VAL A 21 -10.96 -21.50 8.16
C VAL A 21 -10.04 -20.34 7.82
N TYR A 22 -10.24 -19.20 8.50
CA TYR A 22 -9.35 -18.05 8.37
C TYR A 22 -8.09 -18.21 9.23
N GLU A 23 -6.92 -18.15 8.61
CA GLU A 23 -5.63 -18.19 9.28
C GLU A 23 -4.92 -16.83 9.14
N PRO A 24 -4.92 -15.97 10.20
CA PRO A 24 -4.26 -14.68 10.13
C PRO A 24 -2.74 -14.83 10.05
N GLU A 25 -2.09 -14.01 9.23
CA GLU A 25 -0.63 -13.91 9.17
C GLU A 25 -0.06 -13.09 10.35
N THR A 26 -0.50 -13.40 11.57
CA THR A 26 -0.24 -12.65 12.80
C THR A 26 1.24 -12.31 12.96
N ARG A 27 2.12 -13.30 12.81
CA ARG A 27 3.57 -13.08 12.90
C ARG A 27 4.06 -12.13 11.82
N ALA A 28 3.60 -12.26 10.58
CA ALA A 28 4.05 -11.41 9.48
C ALA A 28 3.64 -9.95 9.68
N PHE A 29 2.44 -9.72 10.23
CA PHE A 29 1.94 -8.39 10.55
C PHE A 29 2.46 -7.83 11.88
N GLY A 30 3.25 -8.58 12.64
CA GLY A 30 3.94 -8.06 13.83
C GLY A 30 3.23 -8.32 15.16
N GLY A 31 2.39 -9.34 15.24
CA GLY A 31 1.69 -9.77 16.44
C GLY A 31 0.18 -9.52 16.36
N THR A 32 -0.57 -10.00 17.36
CA THR A 32 -2.05 -9.99 17.34
C THR A 32 -2.63 -8.58 17.19
N GLU A 33 -2.02 -7.59 17.84
CA GLU A 33 -2.53 -6.21 17.81
C GLU A 33 -2.22 -5.50 16.50
N ALA A 34 -1.00 -5.70 15.98
CA ALA A 34 -0.65 -5.17 14.68
C ALA A 34 -1.46 -5.85 13.55
N MET A 35 -1.82 -7.12 13.71
CA MET A 35 -2.78 -7.80 12.83
C MET A 35 -4.17 -7.18 12.92
N ALA A 36 -4.63 -6.78 14.11
CA ALA A 36 -5.90 -6.07 14.26
C ALA A 36 -5.88 -4.69 13.57
N ALA A 37 -4.77 -3.95 13.65
CA ALA A 37 -4.58 -2.72 12.88
C ALA A 37 -4.62 -2.98 11.37
N ALA A 38 -3.98 -4.05 10.90
CA ALA A 38 -4.02 -4.47 9.50
C ALA A 38 -5.45 -4.85 9.06
N HIS A 39 -6.21 -5.55 9.88
CA HIS A 39 -7.62 -5.85 9.62
C HIS A 39 -8.48 -4.59 9.50
N ALA A 40 -8.33 -3.66 10.45
CA ALA A 40 -9.05 -2.40 10.41
C ALA A 40 -8.74 -1.61 9.13
N LEU A 41 -7.45 -1.55 8.75
CA LEU A 41 -7.02 -0.97 7.48
C LEU A 41 -7.67 -1.68 6.30
N PHE A 42 -7.60 -3.01 6.20
CA PHE A 42 -8.13 -3.75 5.07
C PHE A 42 -9.65 -3.63 4.94
N CYS A 43 -10.38 -3.54 6.06
CA CYS A 43 -11.82 -3.26 6.04
C CYS A 43 -12.12 -1.88 5.44
N ALA A 44 -11.42 -0.83 5.89
CA ALA A 44 -11.58 0.53 5.37
C ALA A 44 -11.15 0.63 3.89
N ASP A 45 -9.99 0.06 3.57
CA ASP A 45 -9.39 0.01 2.24
C ASP A 45 -10.30 -0.69 1.22
N THR A 46 -10.98 -1.79 1.60
CA THR A 46 -11.86 -2.54 0.68
C THR A 46 -12.94 -1.65 0.07
N ARG A 47 -13.56 -0.76 0.85
CA ARG A 47 -14.61 0.13 0.35
C ARG A 47 -14.07 1.06 -0.73
N HIS A 48 -12.99 1.76 -0.44
CA HIS A 48 -12.37 2.71 -1.36
C HIS A 48 -11.77 2.03 -2.58
N LEU A 49 -11.17 0.85 -2.38
CA LEU A 49 -10.62 0.03 -3.45
C LEU A 49 -11.70 -0.39 -4.46
N MET A 50 -12.87 -0.86 -3.99
CA MET A 50 -13.96 -1.25 -4.88
C MET A 50 -14.48 -0.07 -5.70
N GLU A 51 -14.73 1.08 -5.05
CA GLU A 51 -15.15 2.31 -5.72
C GLU A 51 -14.12 2.77 -6.76
N PHE A 52 -12.84 2.73 -6.39
CA PHE A 52 -11.73 3.11 -7.26
C PHE A 52 -11.58 2.20 -8.47
N LEU A 53 -11.65 0.87 -8.28
CA LEU A 53 -11.52 -0.10 -9.36
C LEU A 53 -12.73 -0.03 -10.30
N ALA A 54 -13.94 0.12 -9.77
CA ALA A 54 -15.15 0.30 -10.58
C ALA A 54 -15.08 1.60 -11.42
N ALA A 55 -14.62 2.71 -10.82
CA ALA A 55 -14.44 3.97 -11.53
C ALA A 55 -13.29 3.95 -12.55
N ALA A 56 -12.35 3.01 -12.44
CA ALA A 56 -11.23 2.86 -13.36
C ALA A 56 -11.59 2.10 -14.64
N GLU A 57 -12.75 1.44 -14.70
CA GLU A 57 -13.21 0.74 -15.92
C GLU A 57 -13.40 1.75 -17.07
N GLY A 58 -12.54 1.66 -18.09
CA GLY A 58 -12.51 2.59 -19.24
C GLY A 58 -11.73 3.89 -19.02
N GLY A 59 -11.17 4.10 -17.82
CA GLY A 59 -10.33 5.24 -17.47
C GLY A 59 -8.82 4.94 -17.47
N PRO A 60 -7.98 5.95 -17.20
CA PRO A 60 -6.54 5.74 -17.03
C PRO A 60 -6.25 4.92 -15.75
N ASP A 61 -5.38 3.91 -15.85
CA ASP A 61 -4.95 3.13 -14.69
C ASP A 61 -4.06 3.97 -13.77
N ARG A 62 -4.59 4.29 -12.58
CA ARG A 62 -3.92 5.10 -11.55
C ARG A 62 -3.44 4.28 -10.34
N ARG A 63 -3.50 2.94 -10.40
CA ARG A 63 -3.19 2.07 -9.25
C ARG A 63 -1.80 2.32 -8.69
N LYS A 64 -0.81 2.56 -9.54
CA LYS A 64 0.58 2.81 -9.15
C LYS A 64 0.69 4.10 -8.36
N GLU A 65 0.17 5.19 -8.91
CA GLU A 65 0.19 6.52 -8.31
C GLU A 65 -0.50 6.55 -6.95
N VAL A 66 -1.71 5.98 -6.87
CA VAL A 66 -2.48 5.91 -5.62
C VAL A 66 -1.76 5.05 -4.59
N SER A 67 -1.24 3.88 -4.98
CA SER A 67 -0.56 2.98 -4.04
C SER A 67 0.70 3.60 -3.43
N LEU A 68 1.50 4.32 -4.22
CA LEU A 68 2.71 4.98 -3.76
C LEU A 68 2.37 6.06 -2.73
N LEU A 69 1.34 6.85 -3.00
CA LEU A 69 0.87 7.89 -2.09
C LEU A 69 0.36 7.29 -0.76
N LEU A 70 -0.52 6.28 -0.82
CA LEU A 70 -1.07 5.63 0.37
C LEU A 70 0.02 4.95 1.22
N CYS A 71 0.96 4.25 0.58
CA CYS A 71 2.10 3.64 1.27
C CYS A 71 3.02 4.71 1.89
N HIS A 72 3.23 5.83 1.20
CA HIS A 72 3.97 6.96 1.75
C HIS A 72 3.27 7.58 2.96
N THR A 73 1.94 7.77 2.92
CA THR A 73 1.12 8.19 4.07
C THR A 73 1.30 7.24 5.25
N LEU A 74 1.16 5.93 5.04
CA LEU A 74 1.34 4.92 6.07
C LEU A 74 2.71 5.01 6.75
N MET A 75 3.79 5.07 5.96
CA MET A 75 5.15 5.13 6.52
C MET A 75 5.43 6.43 7.26
N ARG A 76 4.93 7.57 6.76
CA ARG A 76 5.08 8.87 7.44
C ARG A 76 4.30 8.92 8.74
N ALA A 77 3.08 8.40 8.75
CA ALA A 77 2.28 8.27 9.97
C ALA A 77 2.90 7.30 10.97
N ALA A 78 3.62 6.27 10.49
CA ALA A 78 4.43 5.40 11.32
C ALA A 78 5.71 6.05 11.88
N GLY A 79 5.93 7.35 11.63
CA GLY A 79 7.05 8.12 12.16
C GLY A 79 8.37 7.95 11.40
N LEU A 80 8.37 7.25 10.26
CA LEU A 80 9.62 6.97 9.55
C LEU A 80 10.22 8.22 8.89
N ASP A 81 11.53 8.38 9.04
CA ASP A 81 12.30 9.34 8.26
C ASP A 81 12.49 8.90 6.79
N ARG A 82 13.23 9.69 6.01
CA ARG A 82 13.43 9.41 4.58
C ARG A 82 14.21 8.12 4.33
N TYR A 83 15.26 7.85 5.10
CA TYR A 83 16.11 6.66 4.90
C TYR A 83 15.45 5.41 5.46
N GLU A 84 14.69 5.54 6.55
CA GLU A 84 13.86 4.44 7.06
C GLU A 84 12.78 4.02 6.08
N GLN A 85 12.16 4.97 5.38
CA GLN A 85 11.27 4.67 4.25
C GLN A 85 12.02 3.97 3.12
N GLY A 86 13.23 4.43 2.78
CA GLY A 86 14.10 3.74 1.82
C GLY A 86 14.30 2.27 2.17
N ASP A 87 14.55 1.97 3.44
CA ASP A 87 14.75 0.61 3.94
C ASP A 87 13.45 -0.23 3.94
N VAL A 88 12.27 0.38 4.01
CA VAL A 88 11.00 -0.31 3.75
C VAL A 88 10.91 -0.69 2.27
N TRP A 89 11.18 0.24 1.36
CA TRP A 89 11.16 -0.01 -0.09
C TRP A 89 12.18 -1.07 -0.50
N ASP A 90 13.39 -1.03 0.07
CA ASP A 90 14.45 -2.02 -0.18
C ASP A 90 14.03 -3.42 0.29
N ARG A 91 13.37 -3.54 1.44
CA ARG A 91 12.79 -4.82 1.87
C ARG A 91 11.74 -5.34 0.90
N VAL A 92 10.86 -4.47 0.38
CA VAL A 92 9.88 -4.89 -0.64
C VAL A 92 10.61 -5.34 -1.90
N ALA A 93 11.60 -4.57 -2.36
CA ALA A 93 12.43 -4.85 -3.53
C ALA A 93 13.16 -6.20 -3.42
N SER A 94 13.65 -6.55 -2.23
CA SER A 94 14.30 -7.85 -1.97
C SER A 94 13.39 -9.06 -2.21
N THR A 95 12.07 -8.88 -2.07
CA THR A 95 11.07 -9.92 -2.34
C THR A 95 10.53 -9.90 -3.77
N ARG A 96 10.97 -8.92 -4.57
CA ARG A 96 10.48 -8.64 -5.93
C ARG A 96 11.69 -8.42 -6.86
N PRO A 97 12.34 -9.50 -7.31
CA PRO A 97 13.51 -9.38 -8.18
C PRO A 97 13.15 -8.74 -9.52
N LEU A 98 14.02 -7.87 -10.03
CA LEU A 98 13.90 -7.33 -11.39
C LEU A 98 14.17 -8.45 -12.40
N HIS A 99 13.28 -8.60 -13.38
CA HIS A 99 13.46 -9.57 -14.47
C HIS A 99 14.22 -8.99 -15.68
N THR A 100 14.46 -7.69 -15.72
CA THR A 100 15.17 -7.00 -16.80
C THR A 100 16.56 -6.55 -16.35
N ALA A 101 17.56 -6.72 -17.21
CA ALA A 101 18.97 -6.44 -16.90
C ALA A 101 19.36 -4.94 -16.90
N GLY A 102 18.41 -4.02 -16.74
CA GLY A 102 18.66 -2.59 -16.79
C GLY A 102 17.78 -1.80 -15.84
N PRO A 103 18.18 -0.57 -15.44
CA PRO A 103 17.39 0.28 -14.58
C PRO A 103 16.06 0.64 -15.25
N PRO A 104 15.00 0.89 -14.47
CA PRO A 104 13.75 1.41 -14.99
C PRO A 104 13.95 2.70 -15.81
N PRO A 105 13.06 3.03 -16.76
CA PRO A 105 13.17 4.26 -17.54
C PRO A 105 13.16 5.52 -16.65
N GLU A 106 13.94 6.54 -16.99
CA GLU A 106 14.05 7.81 -16.24
C GLU A 106 12.69 8.47 -15.92
N LYS A 107 11.71 8.33 -16.82
CA LYS A 107 10.34 8.84 -16.59
C LYS A 107 9.65 8.19 -15.38
N VAL A 108 9.94 6.91 -15.10
CA VAL A 108 9.44 6.21 -13.92
C VAL A 108 10.08 6.79 -12.66
N HIS A 109 11.38 7.06 -12.71
CA HIS A 109 12.10 7.67 -11.60
C HIS A 109 11.51 9.03 -11.19
N HIS A 110 11.33 9.95 -12.15
CA HIS A 110 10.76 11.27 -11.87
C HIS A 110 9.35 11.19 -11.28
N LYS A 111 8.51 10.26 -11.76
CA LYS A 111 7.14 10.07 -11.24
C LYS A 111 7.14 9.54 -9.81
N VAL A 112 7.96 8.51 -9.53
CA VAL A 112 8.07 7.95 -8.18
C VAL A 112 8.65 8.98 -7.23
N HIS A 113 9.73 9.68 -7.62
CA HIS A 113 10.31 10.75 -6.83
C HIS A 113 9.27 11.82 -6.48
N ARG A 114 8.52 12.31 -7.47
CA ARG A 114 7.47 13.32 -7.23
C ARG A 114 6.45 12.84 -6.20
N LEU A 115 5.96 11.60 -6.30
CA LEU A 115 4.95 11.07 -5.39
C LEU A 115 5.47 10.82 -3.97
N LEU A 116 6.76 10.53 -3.81
CA LEU A 116 7.40 10.34 -2.50
C LEU A 116 7.96 11.62 -1.89
N SER A 117 7.82 12.75 -2.57
CA SER A 117 8.28 14.08 -2.13
C SER A 117 7.15 15.04 -1.79
N VAL A 118 5.88 14.67 -2.03
CA VAL A 118 4.72 15.47 -1.60
C VAL A 118 4.39 15.21 -0.14
N ASP A 119 3.79 16.19 0.55
CA ASP A 119 3.23 15.98 1.89
C ASP A 119 2.11 14.93 1.84
N PRO A 120 2.26 13.73 2.41
CA PRO A 120 1.28 12.67 2.26
C PRO A 120 0.13 12.75 3.25
N GLY A 121 0.03 13.80 4.07
CA GLY A 121 -1.07 13.97 4.99
C GLY A 121 -2.42 14.10 4.25
N PRO A 122 -3.52 13.52 4.77
CA PRO A 122 -4.84 13.53 4.12
C PRO A 122 -5.47 14.94 4.02
N ARG A 123 -4.85 15.94 4.67
CA ARG A 123 -5.20 17.36 4.59
C ARG A 123 -4.36 18.14 3.57
N ALA A 124 -3.41 17.50 2.91
CA ALA A 124 -2.57 18.14 1.91
C ALA A 124 -3.39 18.63 0.70
N ALA A 125 -2.91 19.68 0.04
CA ALA A 125 -3.63 20.36 -1.04
C ALA A 125 -4.02 19.44 -2.21
N HIS A 126 -3.26 18.36 -2.45
CA HIS A 126 -3.56 17.43 -3.53
C HIS A 126 -4.78 16.52 -3.25
N PHE A 127 -5.26 16.45 -2.00
CA PHE A 127 -6.51 15.79 -1.62
C PHE A 127 -7.73 16.73 -1.62
N ALA A 128 -7.52 18.05 -1.77
CA ALA A 128 -8.60 19.03 -1.86
C ALA A 128 -9.50 18.77 -3.10
N PRO A 129 -10.72 19.36 -3.18
CA PRO A 129 -11.64 19.12 -4.29
C PRO A 129 -11.08 19.39 -5.70
N SER A 130 -10.10 20.29 -5.82
CA SER A 130 -9.39 20.61 -7.08
C SER A 130 -8.02 19.92 -7.21
N GLY A 131 -7.64 19.10 -6.25
CA GLY A 131 -6.36 18.41 -6.19
C GLY A 131 -6.29 17.17 -7.09
N ALA A 132 -5.08 16.75 -7.43
CA ALA A 132 -4.84 15.58 -8.29
C ALA A 132 -5.41 14.26 -7.71
N PHE A 133 -5.60 14.21 -6.39
CA PHE A 133 -6.17 13.09 -5.65
C PHE A 133 -7.45 13.50 -4.91
N ALA A 134 -8.25 14.40 -5.52
CA ALA A 134 -9.59 14.70 -5.04
C ALA A 134 -10.40 13.41 -4.85
N GLY A 135 -11.06 13.27 -3.69
CA GLY A 135 -11.83 12.07 -3.31
C GLY A 135 -11.04 10.97 -2.59
N PHE A 136 -9.70 11.05 -2.51
CA PHE A 136 -8.87 10.02 -1.87
C PHE A 136 -8.55 10.31 -0.39
N ALA A 137 -8.99 11.46 0.16
CA ALA A 137 -8.62 11.89 1.52
C ALA A 137 -8.99 10.88 2.61
N LEU A 138 -10.19 10.28 2.53
CA LEU A 138 -10.63 9.26 3.49
C LEU A 138 -9.85 7.95 3.37
N TRP A 139 -9.45 7.60 2.14
CA TRP A 139 -8.60 6.44 1.92
C TRP A 139 -7.21 6.67 2.51
N ALA A 140 -6.61 7.84 2.29
CA ALA A 140 -5.36 8.23 2.92
C ALA A 140 -5.47 8.29 4.44
N GLN A 141 -6.59 8.76 4.99
CA GLN A 141 -6.83 8.76 6.44
C GLN A 141 -6.75 7.35 7.04
N ALA A 142 -7.33 6.33 6.38
CA ALA A 142 -7.24 4.95 6.87
C ALA A 142 -5.79 4.44 6.94
N PHE A 143 -4.96 4.77 5.94
CA PHE A 143 -3.53 4.44 5.95
C PHE A 143 -2.78 5.21 7.03
N GLN A 144 -3.12 6.48 7.25
CA GLN A 144 -2.55 7.27 8.34
C GLN A 144 -2.90 6.70 9.71
N ASP A 145 -4.15 6.32 9.95
CA ASP A 145 -4.59 5.77 11.24
C ASP A 145 -3.87 4.46 11.55
N CYS A 146 -3.72 3.58 10.56
CA CYS A 146 -2.92 2.36 10.70
C CYS A 146 -1.44 2.67 10.99
N GLY A 147 -0.86 3.67 10.33
CA GLY A 147 0.53 4.08 10.58
C GLY A 147 0.74 4.56 12.02
N HIS A 148 -0.17 5.40 12.54
CA HIS A 148 -0.11 5.85 13.93
C HIS A 148 -0.24 4.69 14.92
N GLU A 149 -1.15 3.74 14.69
CA GLU A 149 -1.31 2.56 15.55
C GLU A 149 -0.03 1.71 15.56
N LEU A 150 0.58 1.47 14.41
CA LEU A 150 1.85 0.74 14.31
C LEU A 150 3.01 1.47 15.00
N ALA A 151 3.06 2.81 14.92
CA ALA A 151 4.05 3.61 15.64
C ALA A 151 3.87 3.54 17.16
N ASP A 152 2.63 3.59 17.64
CA ASP A 152 2.32 3.46 19.06
C ASP A 152 2.68 2.06 19.58
N LEU A 153 2.31 1.00 18.86
CA LEU A 153 2.71 -0.38 19.18
C LEU A 153 4.24 -0.53 19.18
N HIS A 154 4.94 0.09 18.24
CA HIS A 154 6.40 0.07 18.20
C HIS A 154 7.00 0.76 19.43
N THR A 155 6.51 1.96 19.76
CA THR A 155 6.99 2.76 20.90
C THR A 155 6.75 2.04 22.22
N ARG A 156 5.63 1.32 22.35
CA ARG A 156 5.30 0.52 23.53
C ARG A 156 5.99 -0.86 23.56
N GLY A 157 6.81 -1.20 22.57
CA GLY A 157 7.52 -2.49 22.49
C GLY A 157 6.61 -3.70 22.27
N ARG A 158 5.44 -3.50 21.63
CA ARG A 158 4.41 -4.53 21.44
C ARG A 158 4.43 -5.21 20.07
N LEU A 159 5.32 -4.78 19.17
CA LEU A 159 5.52 -5.45 17.90
C LEU A 159 6.44 -6.66 18.04
N GLU A 160 6.02 -7.80 17.49
CA GLU A 160 6.82 -9.04 17.41
C GLU A 160 7.84 -9.02 16.26
N ARG A 161 7.74 -8.04 15.36
CA ARG A 161 8.69 -7.79 14.27
C ARG A 161 9.06 -6.31 14.23
N GLY A 162 10.23 -6.00 13.69
CA GLY A 162 10.63 -4.60 13.49
C GLY A 162 9.62 -3.83 12.62
N LEU A 163 9.32 -2.58 13.00
CA LEU A 163 8.32 -1.73 12.36
C LEU A 163 8.49 -1.67 10.83
N ARG A 164 9.71 -1.46 10.34
CA ARG A 164 10.00 -1.38 8.90
C ARG A 164 9.72 -2.70 8.15
N ALA A 165 9.88 -3.84 8.81
CA ALA A 165 9.54 -5.15 8.23
C ALA A 165 8.03 -5.41 8.20
N VAL A 166 7.30 -4.90 9.20
CA VAL A 166 5.82 -4.92 9.24
C VAL A 166 5.24 -4.02 8.14
N LEU A 167 5.78 -2.80 7.99
CA LEU A 167 5.36 -1.85 6.96
C LEU A 167 5.64 -2.38 5.54
N ALA A 168 6.77 -3.04 5.31
CA ALA A 168 7.06 -3.68 4.03
C ALA A 168 5.99 -4.74 3.67
N HIS A 169 5.50 -5.48 4.67
CA HIS A 169 4.42 -6.45 4.48
C HIS A 169 3.09 -5.77 4.13
N HIS A 170 2.78 -4.63 4.76
CA HIS A 170 1.60 -3.82 4.41
C HIS A 170 1.65 -3.30 2.96
N VAL A 171 2.83 -2.85 2.50
CA VAL A 171 3.02 -2.41 1.10
C VAL A 171 2.70 -3.55 0.13
N ILE A 172 3.26 -4.74 0.37
CA ILE A 172 3.01 -5.92 -0.48
C ILE A 172 1.52 -6.25 -0.52
N PHE A 173 0.84 -6.24 0.63
CA PHE A 173 -0.60 -6.53 0.70
C PHE A 173 -1.45 -5.46 0.01
N CYS A 174 -1.12 -4.18 0.16
CA CYS A 174 -1.77 -3.09 -0.57
C CYS A 174 -1.65 -3.30 -2.09
N TRP A 175 -0.45 -3.64 -2.58
CA TRP A 175 -0.21 -3.90 -4.00
C TRP A 175 -0.91 -5.16 -4.52
N ASN A 176 -0.95 -6.22 -3.73
CA ASN A 176 -1.68 -7.44 -4.06
C ASN A 176 -3.18 -7.18 -4.17
N ARG A 177 -3.75 -6.41 -3.24
CA ARG A 177 -5.17 -6.02 -3.23
C ARG A 177 -5.54 -5.14 -4.43
N LEU A 178 -4.65 -4.24 -4.84
CA LEU A 178 -4.79 -3.45 -6.07
C LEU A 178 -4.59 -4.27 -7.36
N GLY A 179 -4.11 -5.52 -7.27
CA GLY A 179 -3.81 -6.36 -8.43
C GLY A 179 -2.61 -5.86 -9.24
N LEU A 180 -1.64 -5.21 -8.59
CA LEU A 180 -0.37 -4.86 -9.25
C LEU A 180 0.47 -6.13 -9.46
N SER A 181 0.90 -6.37 -10.71
CA SER A 181 1.71 -7.55 -11.04
C SER A 181 3.09 -7.51 -10.39
N ALA A 182 3.69 -8.67 -10.12
CA ALA A 182 5.02 -8.76 -9.50
C ALA A 182 6.11 -7.96 -10.24
N PRO A 183 6.17 -7.92 -11.59
CA PRO A 183 7.12 -7.06 -12.30
C PRO A 183 6.90 -5.56 -12.06
N VAL A 184 5.65 -5.12 -11.92
CA VAL A 184 5.34 -3.72 -11.59
C VAL A 184 5.79 -3.42 -10.15
N GLN A 185 5.50 -4.31 -9.21
CA GLN A 185 5.94 -4.18 -7.82
C GLN A 185 7.47 -4.09 -7.72
N ALA A 186 8.19 -4.92 -8.49
CA ALA A 186 9.65 -4.88 -8.59
C ALA A 186 10.13 -3.51 -9.08
N VAL A 187 9.63 -3.03 -10.22
CA VAL A 187 10.03 -1.73 -10.77
C VAL A 187 9.77 -0.60 -9.77
N LEU A 188 8.61 -0.55 -9.12
CA LEU A 188 8.28 0.53 -8.17
C LEU A 188 9.15 0.52 -6.91
N SER A 189 9.32 -0.64 -6.28
CA SER A 189 10.08 -0.78 -5.04
C SER A 189 11.58 -0.50 -5.24
N HIS A 190 12.18 -1.07 -6.29
CA HIS A 190 13.58 -0.80 -6.65
C HIS A 190 13.79 0.67 -7.01
N THR A 191 12.86 1.28 -7.76
CA THR A 191 12.93 2.71 -8.10
C THR A 191 12.87 3.59 -6.84
N ALA A 192 11.93 3.30 -5.93
CA ALA A 192 11.75 4.06 -4.70
C ALA A 192 12.98 3.96 -3.78
N ALA A 193 13.53 2.76 -3.59
CA ALA A 193 14.75 2.54 -2.82
C ALA A 193 15.94 3.29 -3.44
N ARG A 194 16.14 3.18 -4.76
CA ARG A 194 17.24 3.82 -5.48
C ARG A 194 17.19 5.34 -5.44
N ILE A 195 16.01 5.96 -5.58
CA ILE A 195 15.85 7.42 -5.45
C ILE A 195 16.23 7.91 -4.04
N ILE A 196 16.04 7.07 -3.03
CA ILE A 196 16.35 7.41 -1.64
C ILE A 196 17.84 7.22 -1.34
N PHE A 197 18.40 6.06 -1.68
CA PHE A 197 19.77 5.68 -1.32
C PHE A 197 20.83 6.08 -2.35
N ASP A 198 20.50 6.12 -3.64
CA ASP A 198 21.42 6.42 -4.74
C ASP A 198 20.94 7.61 -5.60
N PRO A 199 20.58 8.77 -5.02
CA PRO A 199 19.98 9.88 -5.78
C PRO A 199 20.88 10.37 -6.92
N GLU A 200 22.21 10.32 -6.77
CA GLU A 200 23.16 10.73 -7.82
C GLU A 200 23.15 9.83 -9.05
N THR A 201 22.62 8.63 -8.93
CA THR A 201 22.53 7.66 -10.03
C THR A 201 21.23 7.78 -10.83
N VAL A 202 20.40 8.77 -10.46
CA VAL A 202 19.11 9.05 -11.04
C VAL A 202 19.09 10.52 -11.42
N ASN A 203 19.00 10.83 -12.72
CA ASN A 203 18.73 12.21 -13.16
C ASN A 203 17.31 12.57 -12.69
N LEU A 204 17.18 13.32 -11.60
CA LEU A 204 15.91 13.78 -11.00
C LEU A 204 15.72 15.29 -11.11
#